data_AF-A0A7W7RIL9-F1
#
_entry.id   AF-A0A7W7RIL9-F1
#
_cell.length_a   1.000
_cell.length_b   1.000
_cell.length_c   1.000
_cell.angle_alpha   90.00
_cell.angle_beta   90.00
_cell.angle_gamma   90.00
#
_symmetry.space_group_name_H-M   'P 1'
#
loop_
_entity.id
_entity.type
_entity.pdbx_description
1 polymer ?
#
loop_
_entity_poly.entity_id
_entity_poly.type
_entity_poly.pdbx_seq_one_letter_code
_entity_poly.pdbx_strand_id
1 'polypeptide(L)'
;MISVRRDDLRIPVLVAAVGVLVSCSPGGAPQEEPSPDPAETMTQSPEELQEGFETQSGLVIPSDAENLEIEGKYLGGERPYYELRFETTRGGAEVFCTAENLGTYRDEDGPTDEEYEVFSVREDAEDIDMIVECTGGHPSKGNVNREALVVFPEEGLKNPDGEPDGEDAAVVYGYTVELPNS
;
A
#
# COMPACT_ATOMS: atom_id res chain seq x y z
N MET A 1 28.73 5.36 62.61
CA MET A 1 29.48 4.18 63.10
C MET A 1 29.84 3.33 61.90
N ILE A 2 31.14 3.22 61.59
CA ILE A 2 31.67 2.36 60.52
C ILE A 2 32.02 1.02 61.18
N SER A 3 31.62 -0.09 60.57
CA SER A 3 32.39 -1.33 60.67
C SER A 3 32.12 -2.20 59.45
N VAL A 4 33.14 -2.30 58.60
CA VAL A 4 33.26 -3.26 57.51
C VAL A 4 34.05 -4.45 58.04
N ARG A 5 33.62 -5.67 57.76
CA ARG A 5 34.52 -6.82 57.63
C ARG A 5 34.13 -7.64 56.38
N ARG A 6 35.04 -7.64 55.41
CA ARG A 6 35.23 -8.73 54.44
C ARG A 6 35.77 -9.93 55.21
N ASP A 7 35.37 -11.14 54.83
CA ASP A 7 36.30 -12.17 54.36
C ASP A 7 35.56 -13.46 53.95
N ASP A 8 36.16 -14.11 52.95
CA ASP A 8 36.05 -15.52 52.54
C ASP A 8 34.89 -16.01 51.65
N LEU A 9 35.18 -15.92 50.34
CA LEU A 9 35.07 -16.97 49.32
C LEU A 9 34.86 -18.41 49.86
N ARG A 10 33.92 -19.16 49.25
CA ARG A 10 34.11 -20.55 48.78
C ARG A 10 32.85 -21.06 48.06
N ILE A 11 32.99 -21.31 46.76
CA ILE A 11 32.12 -22.18 45.95
C ILE A 11 32.66 -23.61 46.08
N PRO A 12 31.81 -24.65 46.17
CA PRO A 12 31.83 -25.66 45.11
C PRO A 12 30.43 -26.20 44.73
N VAL A 13 30.15 -26.07 43.44
CA VAL A 13 29.58 -27.03 42.46
C VAL A 13 29.03 -28.38 42.98
N LEU A 14 27.83 -28.74 42.50
CA LEU A 14 27.36 -30.04 41.92
C LEU A 14 25.92 -30.38 42.39
N VAL A 15 24.98 -30.97 41.64
CA VAL A 15 24.73 -31.25 40.21
C VAL A 15 23.35 -31.95 40.17
N ALA A 16 22.58 -31.68 39.10
CA ALA A 16 21.52 -32.47 38.47
C ALA A 16 20.33 -33.05 39.26
N ALA A 17 19.13 -32.65 38.82
CA ALA A 17 18.07 -33.61 38.56
C ALA A 17 17.59 -33.43 37.10
N VAL A 18 17.86 -34.47 36.34
CA VAL A 18 17.60 -34.67 34.92
C VAL A 18 16.10 -34.91 34.71
N GLY A 19 15.45 -34.07 33.89
CA GLY A 19 14.13 -34.34 33.32
C GLY A 19 14.27 -34.64 31.83
N VAL A 20 14.27 -35.92 31.46
CA VAL A 20 14.26 -36.38 30.07
C VAL A 20 12.80 -36.48 29.58
N LEU A 21 12.48 -35.75 28.52
CA LEU A 21 11.43 -36.07 27.55
C LEU A 21 12.07 -35.90 26.15
N VAL A 22 12.70 -36.96 25.60
CA VAL A 22 12.24 -37.73 24.41
C VAL A 22 11.77 -36.81 23.26
N SER A 23 12.67 -36.19 22.49
CA SER A 23 13.29 -36.64 21.21
C SER A 23 12.38 -36.76 19.98
N CYS A 24 12.55 -35.84 19.02
CA CYS A 24 12.50 -36.13 17.58
C CYS A 24 13.37 -35.11 16.80
N SER A 25 14.45 -35.64 16.21
CA SER A 25 15.38 -35.10 15.18
C SER A 25 16.24 -33.84 15.43
N PRO A 26 17.58 -33.96 15.31
CA PRO A 26 18.49 -32.83 15.26
C PRO A 26 18.62 -32.32 13.83
N GLY A 27 18.54 -31.00 13.64
CA GLY A 27 19.04 -30.34 12.43
C GLY A 27 18.03 -30.21 11.29
N GLY A 28 17.04 -29.34 11.46
CA GLY A 28 16.63 -28.45 10.38
C GLY A 28 17.14 -27.06 10.76
N ALA A 29 18.04 -26.47 9.98
CA ALA A 29 18.23 -25.03 10.04
C ALA A 29 16.85 -24.36 9.88
N PRO A 30 16.64 -23.13 10.39
CA PRO A 30 15.50 -22.33 9.94
C PRO A 30 15.49 -22.44 8.41
N GLN A 31 14.42 -22.98 7.82
CA GLN A 31 14.23 -22.77 6.39
C GLN A 31 14.13 -21.26 6.26
N GLU A 32 15.19 -20.64 5.72
CA GLU A 32 15.08 -19.30 5.18
C GLU A 32 13.92 -19.38 4.20
N GLU A 33 12.81 -18.75 4.57
CA GLU A 33 11.73 -18.49 3.62
C GLU A 33 12.41 -17.82 2.42
N PRO A 34 12.22 -18.31 1.19
CA PRO A 34 12.82 -17.68 0.04
C PRO A 34 12.40 -16.21 0.06
N SER A 35 13.37 -15.31 0.12
CA SER A 35 13.11 -13.88 0.00
C SER A 35 12.28 -13.67 -1.26
N PRO A 36 11.19 -12.88 -1.21
CA PRO A 36 10.40 -12.61 -2.41
C PRO A 36 11.33 -12.07 -3.50
N ASP A 37 11.19 -12.60 -4.72
CA ASP A 37 11.92 -12.09 -5.87
C ASP A 37 11.67 -10.57 -5.99
N PRO A 38 12.72 -9.78 -6.24
CA PRO A 38 12.57 -8.33 -6.34
C PRO A 38 11.59 -7.97 -7.45
N ALA A 39 10.73 -6.98 -7.21
CA ALA A 39 9.86 -6.44 -8.24
C ALA A 39 10.69 -5.78 -9.34
N GLU A 40 10.39 -6.10 -10.61
CA GLU A 40 11.09 -5.52 -11.77
C GLU A 40 10.27 -4.37 -12.35
N THR A 41 10.84 -3.16 -12.38
CA THR A 41 10.16 -1.99 -12.97
C THR A 41 9.98 -2.15 -14.48
N MET A 42 8.78 -1.87 -14.96
CA MET A 42 8.46 -1.82 -16.40
C MET A 42 9.11 -0.58 -17.03
N THR A 43 9.62 -0.73 -18.27
CA THR A 43 10.28 0.37 -19.00
C THR A 43 9.43 0.92 -20.16
N GLN A 44 8.12 0.64 -20.12
CA GLN A 44 7.16 1.07 -21.14
C GLN A 44 6.91 2.57 -21.06
N SER A 45 6.39 3.16 -22.14
CA SER A 45 5.97 4.56 -22.13
C SER A 45 4.76 4.77 -21.20
N PRO A 46 4.51 6.00 -20.69
CA PRO A 46 3.33 6.29 -19.88
C PRO A 46 2.01 5.90 -20.56
N GLU A 47 1.90 6.06 -21.88
CA GLU A 47 0.73 5.69 -22.68
C GLU A 47 0.50 4.17 -22.67
N GLU A 48 1.57 3.38 -22.82
CA GLU A 48 1.51 1.92 -22.74
C GLU A 48 1.22 1.43 -21.32
N LEU A 49 1.73 2.11 -20.29
CA LEU A 49 1.42 1.82 -18.89
C LEU A 49 -0.05 2.10 -18.58
N GLN A 50 -0.60 3.20 -19.09
CA GLN A 50 -2.02 3.53 -18.96
C GLN A 50 -2.88 2.45 -19.61
N GLU A 51 -2.60 2.08 -20.86
CA GLU A 51 -3.35 1.02 -21.55
C GLU A 51 -3.26 -0.31 -20.77
N GLY A 52 -2.08 -0.62 -20.23
CA GLY A 52 -1.85 -1.79 -19.38
C GLY A 52 -2.69 -1.77 -18.11
N PHE A 53 -2.72 -0.65 -17.39
CA PHE A 53 -3.55 -0.46 -16.20
C PHE A 53 -5.03 -0.62 -16.52
N GLU A 54 -5.55 0.07 -17.52
CA GLU A 54 -6.98 0.02 -17.88
C GLU A 54 -7.38 -1.39 -18.34
N THR A 55 -6.49 -2.07 -19.07
CA THR A 55 -6.70 -3.46 -19.49
C THR A 55 -6.66 -4.43 -18.32
N GLN A 56 -5.74 -4.25 -17.37
CA GLN A 56 -5.61 -5.13 -16.21
C GLN A 56 -6.78 -4.94 -15.25
N SER A 57 -7.01 -3.69 -14.83
CA SER A 57 -7.97 -3.29 -13.79
C SER A 57 -9.41 -3.19 -14.29
N GLY A 58 -9.62 -2.98 -15.59
CA GLY A 58 -10.94 -2.67 -16.14
C GLY A 58 -11.50 -1.33 -15.67
N LEU A 59 -10.68 -0.49 -15.03
CA LEU A 59 -10.98 0.90 -14.71
C LEU A 59 -10.56 1.78 -15.89
N VAL A 60 -11.18 2.95 -16.00
CA VAL A 60 -10.89 3.92 -17.06
C VAL A 60 -10.46 5.22 -16.39
N ILE A 61 -9.31 5.76 -16.80
CA ILE A 61 -8.86 7.05 -16.29
C ILE A 61 -9.76 8.14 -16.89
N PRO A 62 -10.34 9.04 -16.07
CA PRO A 62 -11.22 10.10 -16.56
C PRO A 62 -10.55 10.99 -17.61
N SER A 63 -11.31 11.49 -18.59
CA SER A 63 -10.76 12.32 -19.67
C SER A 63 -10.31 13.71 -19.22
N ASP A 64 -10.78 14.15 -18.06
CA ASP A 64 -10.38 15.37 -17.35
C ASP A 64 -9.24 15.12 -16.35
N ALA A 65 -8.63 13.93 -16.36
CA ALA A 65 -7.46 13.66 -15.53
C ALA A 65 -6.26 14.51 -15.97
N GLU A 66 -5.67 15.19 -15.01
CA GLU A 66 -4.47 16.00 -15.14
C GLU A 66 -3.35 15.41 -14.30
N ASN A 67 -2.10 15.79 -14.60
CA ASN A 67 -0.92 15.40 -13.83
C ASN A 67 -0.83 13.87 -13.58
N LEU A 68 -1.23 13.07 -14.58
CA LEU A 68 -1.18 11.61 -14.50
C LEU A 68 0.28 11.14 -14.36
N GLU A 69 0.53 10.48 -13.23
CA GLU A 69 1.74 9.71 -12.96
C GLU A 69 1.34 8.24 -12.88
N ILE A 70 2.05 7.38 -13.60
CA ILE A 70 1.80 5.95 -13.60
C ILE A 70 3.11 5.18 -13.62
N GLU A 71 3.21 4.19 -12.74
CA GLU A 71 4.32 3.26 -12.68
C GLU A 71 3.81 1.83 -12.85
N GLY A 72 4.63 0.99 -13.48
CA GLY A 72 4.37 -0.43 -13.65
C GLY A 72 5.53 -1.27 -13.12
N LYS A 73 5.22 -2.38 -12.47
CA LYS A 73 6.20 -3.34 -11.93
C LYS A 73 5.72 -4.77 -12.20
N TYR A 74 6.64 -5.70 -12.39
CA TYR A 74 6.36 -7.14 -12.41
C TYR A 74 6.68 -7.74 -11.04
N LEU A 75 5.64 -8.22 -10.35
CA LEU A 75 5.77 -8.95 -9.10
C LEU A 75 6.09 -10.42 -9.39
N GLY A 76 7.13 -10.96 -8.75
CA GLY A 76 7.59 -12.32 -9.01
C GLY A 76 8.01 -12.56 -10.47
N GLY A 77 8.46 -11.51 -11.17
CA GLY A 77 8.94 -11.54 -12.55
C GLY A 77 7.87 -11.65 -13.64
N GLU A 78 6.58 -11.81 -13.29
CA GLU A 78 5.54 -12.03 -14.32
C GLU A 78 4.21 -11.33 -14.04
N ARG A 79 3.85 -11.06 -12.79
CA ARG A 79 2.52 -10.53 -12.46
C ARG A 79 2.52 -9.00 -12.54
N PRO A 80 1.73 -8.39 -13.44
CA PRO A 80 1.69 -6.94 -13.56
C PRO A 80 1.07 -6.31 -12.32
N TYR A 81 1.69 -5.22 -11.91
CA TYR A 81 1.25 -4.34 -10.85
C TYR A 81 1.42 -2.91 -11.33
N TYR A 82 0.39 -2.10 -11.15
CA TYR A 82 0.42 -0.70 -11.54
C TYR A 82 0.02 0.16 -10.36
N GLU A 83 0.70 1.30 -10.22
CA GLU A 83 0.38 2.38 -9.28
C GLU A 83 0.16 3.64 -10.11
N LEU A 84 -0.83 4.45 -9.74
CA LEU A 84 -1.10 5.72 -10.38
C LEU A 84 -1.44 6.82 -9.37
N ARG A 85 -1.21 8.05 -9.82
CA ARG A 85 -1.73 9.29 -9.22
C ARG A 85 -2.24 10.18 -10.35
N PHE A 86 -3.42 10.76 -10.21
CA PHE A 86 -3.86 11.85 -11.08
C PHE A 86 -4.76 12.83 -10.33
N GLU A 87 -4.87 14.03 -10.88
CA GLU A 87 -5.78 15.08 -10.41
C GLU A 87 -7.00 15.11 -11.33
N THR A 88 -8.19 15.32 -10.78
CA THR A 88 -9.45 15.32 -11.55
C THR A 88 -10.51 16.14 -10.82
N THR A 89 -11.69 16.27 -11.40
CA THR A 89 -12.88 16.79 -10.71
C THR A 89 -13.47 15.74 -9.76
N ARG A 90 -14.27 16.18 -8.79
CA ARG A 90 -15.08 15.27 -7.94
C ARG A 90 -15.93 14.33 -8.79
N GLY A 91 -16.54 14.85 -9.87
CA GLY A 91 -17.30 14.02 -10.81
C GLY A 91 -16.45 12.96 -11.51
N GLY A 92 -15.22 13.30 -11.90
CA GLY A 92 -14.26 12.34 -12.48
C GLY A 92 -13.89 11.24 -11.48
N ALA A 93 -13.62 11.60 -10.22
CA ALA A 93 -13.33 10.64 -9.16
C ALA A 93 -14.54 9.74 -8.81
N GLU A 94 -15.75 10.30 -8.79
CA GLU A 94 -16.99 9.53 -8.59
C GLU A 94 -17.21 8.50 -9.71
N VAL A 95 -16.97 8.89 -10.96
CA VAL A 95 -17.05 7.96 -12.10
C VAL A 95 -16.02 6.84 -11.96
N PHE A 96 -14.80 7.17 -11.54
CA PHE A 96 -13.75 6.18 -11.29
C PHE A 96 -14.15 5.16 -10.21
N CYS A 97 -14.67 5.64 -9.07
CA CYS A 97 -15.06 4.78 -7.94
C CYS A 97 -16.42 4.08 -8.10
N THR A 98 -17.23 4.43 -9.11
CA THR A 98 -18.51 3.75 -9.42
C THR A 98 -18.38 2.63 -10.45
N ALA A 99 -17.16 2.26 -10.83
CA ALA A 99 -16.91 1.11 -11.68
C ALA A 99 -17.47 -0.20 -11.09
N GLU A 100 -17.80 -1.15 -11.96
CA GLU A 100 -18.42 -2.42 -11.57
C GLU A 100 -17.58 -3.16 -10.52
N ASN A 101 -18.23 -3.69 -9.47
CA ASN A 101 -17.63 -4.43 -8.36
C ASN A 101 -16.64 -3.64 -7.48
N LEU A 102 -16.73 -2.31 -7.45
CA LEU A 102 -16.10 -1.52 -6.39
C LEU A 102 -17.10 -1.27 -5.25
N GLY A 103 -16.65 -1.49 -4.02
CA GLY A 103 -17.28 -0.93 -2.82
C GLY A 103 -16.66 0.42 -2.51
N THR A 104 -17.43 1.33 -1.92
CA THR A 104 -16.94 2.66 -1.52
C THR A 104 -17.10 2.86 -0.02
N TYR A 105 -16.06 3.41 0.61
CA TYR A 105 -16.06 3.85 2.01
C TYR A 105 -15.60 5.30 2.06
N ARG A 106 -16.25 6.12 2.89
CA ARG A 106 -16.00 7.56 2.99
C ARG A 106 -15.58 7.86 4.42
N ASP A 107 -14.47 8.57 4.57
CA ASP A 107 -13.95 9.00 5.86
C ASP A 107 -13.70 10.51 5.85
N GLU A 108 -14.08 11.18 6.93
CA GLU A 108 -13.89 12.61 7.15
C GLU A 108 -12.61 12.90 7.95
N ASP A 109 -11.96 11.87 8.50
CA ASP A 109 -10.74 12.01 9.33
C ASP A 109 -9.42 11.98 8.51
N GLY A 110 -9.51 11.98 7.17
CA GLY A 110 -8.36 11.90 6.25
C GLY A 110 -7.75 10.48 6.16
N PRO A 111 -6.63 10.30 5.43
CA PRO A 111 -5.93 9.02 5.34
C PRO A 111 -5.29 8.60 6.66
N THR A 112 -5.37 7.32 6.98
CA THR A 112 -4.63 6.66 8.05
C THR A 112 -3.14 6.51 7.71
N ASP A 113 -2.29 6.24 8.72
CA ASP A 113 -0.86 5.98 8.52
C ASP A 113 -0.59 4.84 7.50
N GLU A 114 -1.44 3.81 7.50
CA GLU A 114 -1.34 2.69 6.55
C GLU A 114 -1.68 3.14 5.13
N GLU A 115 -2.71 3.95 4.95
CA GLU A 115 -3.08 4.50 3.64
C GLU A 115 -2.02 5.46 3.10
N TYR A 116 -1.39 6.26 3.95
CA TYR A 116 -0.24 7.07 3.58
C TYR A 116 0.92 6.22 3.04
N GLU A 117 1.20 5.08 3.68
CA GLU A 117 2.27 4.16 3.25
C GLU A 117 1.90 3.43 1.94
N VAL A 118 0.70 2.86 1.88
CA VAL A 118 0.24 2.02 0.76
C VAL A 118 0.03 2.86 -0.50
N PHE A 119 -0.66 3.99 -0.40
CA PHE A 119 -0.97 4.84 -1.55
C PHE A 119 0.10 5.90 -1.83
N SER A 120 1.08 6.07 -0.92
CA SER A 120 2.09 7.13 -1.02
C SER A 120 1.44 8.52 -1.20
N VAL A 121 0.39 8.78 -0.41
CA VAL A 121 -0.37 10.05 -0.43
C VAL A 121 0.58 11.22 -0.19
N ARG A 122 0.42 12.28 -0.97
CA ARG A 122 1.36 13.43 -0.97
C ARG A 122 0.80 14.66 -0.30
N GLU A 123 -0.51 14.71 -0.13
CA GLU A 123 -1.23 15.79 0.52
C GLU A 123 -1.09 15.68 2.04
N ASP A 124 -0.84 16.81 2.68
CA ASP A 124 -0.72 16.91 4.14
C ASP A 124 -2.09 16.66 4.79
N ALA A 125 -2.13 15.86 5.86
CA ALA A 125 -3.39 15.49 6.52
C ALA A 125 -4.22 16.70 7.00
N GLU A 126 -3.54 17.80 7.36
CA GLU A 126 -4.17 19.04 7.79
C GLU A 126 -4.88 19.79 6.65
N ASP A 127 -4.54 19.47 5.38
CA ASP A 127 -5.08 20.11 4.17
C ASP A 127 -6.16 19.23 3.48
N ILE A 128 -6.52 18.08 4.08
CA ILE A 128 -7.50 17.13 3.53
C ILE A 128 -8.85 17.30 4.25
N ASP A 129 -9.90 17.62 3.49
CA ASP A 129 -11.28 17.65 4.00
C ASP A 129 -11.86 16.24 4.11
N MET A 130 -11.47 15.35 3.20
CA MET A 130 -12.11 14.06 3.07
C MET A 130 -11.33 13.04 2.25
N ILE A 131 -11.56 11.77 2.55
CA ILE A 131 -11.19 10.67 1.68
C ILE A 131 -12.37 9.79 1.27
N VAL A 132 -12.23 9.14 0.11
CA VAL A 132 -13.09 8.04 -0.33
C VAL A 132 -12.20 6.90 -0.80
N GLU A 133 -12.27 5.77 -0.10
CA GLU A 133 -11.69 4.52 -0.54
C GLU A 133 -12.66 3.82 -1.52
N CYS A 134 -12.13 3.32 -2.63
CA CYS A 134 -12.89 2.45 -3.53
C CYS A 134 -12.10 1.20 -3.89
N THR A 135 -12.62 0.05 -3.45
CA THR A 135 -11.90 -1.24 -3.50
C THR A 135 -12.78 -2.37 -4.05
N GLY A 136 -12.17 -3.29 -4.78
CA GLY A 136 -12.84 -4.51 -5.20
C GLY A 136 -12.19 -5.24 -6.38
N GLY A 137 -12.69 -6.42 -6.68
CA GLY A 137 -12.11 -7.29 -7.72
C GLY A 137 -12.61 -6.98 -9.13
N HIS A 138 -11.76 -7.23 -10.14
CA HIS A 138 -12.14 -7.07 -11.55
C HIS A 138 -13.37 -7.93 -11.91
N PRO A 139 -14.36 -7.40 -12.68
CA PRO A 139 -15.64 -8.08 -12.91
C PRO A 139 -15.55 -9.44 -13.60
N SER A 140 -14.54 -9.63 -14.45
CA SER A 140 -14.31 -10.90 -15.17
C SER A 140 -13.00 -11.61 -14.86
N LYS A 141 -12.12 -11.04 -14.01
CA LYS A 141 -10.81 -11.62 -13.68
C LYS A 141 -10.74 -11.83 -12.16
N GLY A 142 -11.01 -13.05 -11.71
CA GLY A 142 -11.17 -13.36 -10.29
C GLY A 142 -9.91 -13.21 -9.43
N ASN A 143 -8.76 -12.93 -10.05
CA ASN A 143 -7.48 -12.77 -9.38
C ASN A 143 -6.92 -11.33 -9.48
N VAL A 144 -7.70 -10.34 -9.92
CA VAL A 144 -7.24 -8.94 -9.99
C VAL A 144 -7.96 -8.10 -8.94
N ASN A 145 -7.20 -7.59 -7.98
CA ASN A 145 -7.68 -6.61 -7.01
C ASN A 145 -7.40 -5.18 -7.51
N ARG A 146 -8.33 -4.28 -7.21
CA ARG A 146 -8.28 -2.87 -7.59
C ARG A 146 -8.60 -2.06 -6.36
N GLU A 147 -7.77 -1.10 -6.06
CA GLU A 147 -7.92 -0.25 -4.89
C GLU A 147 -7.55 1.17 -5.26
N ALA A 148 -8.32 2.12 -4.76
CA ALA A 148 -8.03 3.52 -4.92
C ALA A 148 -8.46 4.31 -3.70
N LEU A 149 -7.68 5.34 -3.42
CA LEU A 149 -7.94 6.34 -2.40
C LEU A 149 -8.10 7.68 -3.11
N VAL A 150 -9.30 8.24 -3.00
CA VAL A 150 -9.61 9.57 -3.50
C VAL A 150 -9.47 10.55 -2.35
N VAL A 151 -8.61 11.54 -2.51
CA VAL A 151 -8.38 12.62 -1.56
C VAL A 151 -9.07 13.87 -2.07
N PHE A 152 -9.85 14.52 -1.21
CA PHE A 152 -10.45 15.83 -1.47
C PHE A 152 -9.78 16.87 -0.58
N PRO A 153 -8.94 17.75 -1.14
CA PRO A 153 -8.32 18.84 -0.39
C PRO A 153 -9.34 19.88 0.08
N GLU A 154 -9.15 20.46 1.27
CA GLU A 154 -10.06 21.47 1.86
C GLU A 154 -10.17 22.72 0.98
N GLU A 155 -9.05 23.23 0.48
CA GLU A 155 -9.03 24.43 -0.36
C GLU A 155 -9.16 24.13 -1.86
N GLY A 156 -9.23 22.87 -2.27
CA GLY A 156 -9.08 22.46 -3.67
C GLY A 156 -7.61 22.35 -4.12
N LEU A 157 -7.36 22.30 -5.44
CA LEU A 157 -6.00 22.14 -5.95
C LEU A 157 -5.31 23.50 -6.11
N LYS A 158 -4.05 23.57 -5.67
CA LYS A 158 -3.20 24.76 -5.82
C LYS A 158 -2.82 24.92 -7.30
N ASN A 159 -3.30 25.98 -7.94
CA ASN A 159 -2.85 26.32 -9.30
C ASN A 159 -1.36 26.74 -9.29
N PRO A 160 -0.65 26.63 -10.42
CA PRO A 160 0.73 27.11 -10.55
C PRO A 160 0.91 28.61 -10.24
N ASP A 161 -0.16 29.40 -10.31
CA ASP A 161 -0.21 30.82 -9.94
C ASP A 161 -0.50 31.07 -8.44
N GLY A 162 -0.69 30.00 -7.65
CA GLY A 162 -0.73 30.01 -6.19
C GLY A 162 -2.12 30.20 -5.56
N GLU A 163 -3.16 30.49 -6.34
CA GLU A 163 -4.54 30.53 -5.83
C GLU A 163 -5.21 29.15 -6.00
N PRO A 164 -5.82 28.58 -4.95
CA PRO A 164 -6.62 27.37 -5.08
C PRO A 164 -7.77 27.58 -6.08
N ASP A 165 -8.11 26.54 -6.84
CA ASP A 165 -9.19 26.57 -7.83
C ASP A 165 -10.60 26.72 -7.23
N GLY A 166 -10.75 26.45 -5.93
CA GLY A 166 -11.98 26.62 -5.19
C GLY A 166 -12.99 25.52 -5.49
N GLU A 167 -13.03 24.53 -4.61
CA GLU A 167 -14.09 23.52 -4.43
C GLU A 167 -14.62 22.84 -5.72
N ASP A 168 -13.85 21.92 -6.33
CA ASP A 168 -14.39 20.67 -6.92
C ASP A 168 -13.31 19.65 -7.31
N ALA A 169 -12.10 19.76 -6.76
CA ALA A 169 -10.97 18.94 -7.19
C ALA A 169 -10.78 17.69 -6.31
N ALA A 170 -10.22 16.66 -6.91
CA ALA A 170 -9.88 15.41 -6.25
C ALA A 170 -8.52 14.91 -6.75
N VAL A 171 -7.76 14.29 -5.86
CA VAL A 171 -6.55 13.54 -6.20
C VAL A 171 -6.84 12.06 -6.03
N VAL A 172 -6.65 11.29 -7.09
CA VAL A 172 -6.87 9.84 -7.08
C VAL A 172 -5.53 9.14 -7.00
N TYR A 173 -5.34 8.36 -5.95
CA TYR A 173 -4.28 7.37 -5.83
C TYR A 173 -4.87 6.00 -6.09
N GLY A 174 -4.20 5.15 -6.87
CA GLY A 174 -4.76 3.85 -7.19
C GLY A 174 -3.71 2.81 -7.51
N TYR A 175 -4.02 1.56 -7.24
CA TYR A 175 -3.23 0.44 -7.70
C TYR A 175 -4.09 -0.73 -8.15
N THR A 176 -3.48 -1.58 -8.96
CA THR A 176 -4.04 -2.87 -9.35
C THR A 176 -2.98 -3.94 -9.16
N VAL A 177 -3.39 -5.07 -8.60
CA VAL A 177 -2.51 -6.22 -8.36
C VAL A 177 -3.15 -7.49 -8.88
N GLU A 178 -2.39 -8.25 -9.67
CA GLU A 178 -2.75 -9.62 -10.01
C GLU A 178 -2.25 -10.58 -8.91
N LEU A 179 -3.18 -11.23 -8.23
CA LEU A 179 -2.94 -12.24 -7.22
C LEU A 179 -2.53 -13.58 -7.87
N PRO A 180 -1.72 -14.41 -7.18
CA PRO A 180 -1.42 -15.76 -7.64
C PRO A 180 -2.70 -16.58 -7.83
N ASN A 181 -2.75 -17.38 -8.90
CA ASN A 181 -3.80 -18.38 -9.06
C ASN A 181 -3.72 -19.40 -7.91
N SER A 182 -4.82 -19.54 -7.16
CA SER A 182 -4.94 -20.50 -6.05
C SER A 182 -5.19 -21.92 -6.55
#